data_AF-A0A803N1F6-F1
#
_entry.id   AF-A0A803N1F6-F1
#
_cell.length_a   1.000
_cell.length_b   1.000
_cell.length_c   1.000
_cell.angle_alpha   90.00
_cell.angle_beta   90.00
_cell.angle_gamma   90.00
#
_symmetry.space_group_name_H-M   'P 1'
#
loop_
_entity.id
_entity.type
_entity.pdbx_description
1 polymer ?
#
loop_
_entity_poly.entity_id
_entity_poly.type
_entity_poly.pdbx_seq_one_letter_code
_entity_poly.pdbx_strand_id
1 'polypeptide(L)'
;MSCLSRGIVVVCSAGNSGPDVASGSNVAPWIVTVGASTMDREFQAFAELRNGQRFKGSSLSKPLPDDKLYPLISSAQAKTANASTADVMLCLAGTLDKTKVQGKIVACLRGGNARVEKGVQALLAGAAGMILCNDKDSDNEIIADLHVLPATQLTYTDGAAVLAYINSTAEPYGYITHPAVVLNTKPAPYMAAFSSRGPNLVTPEILKPDITASGVNVLAAYSEAVSPTREPWDKHKVSFMLDSGTSMSCPHISGIAGLLKTTANRAKKSKALFIGFPVCVAVSCCFCYSAVSAVL
;
A
#
# COMPACT_ATOMS: atom_id res chain seq x y z
N MET A 1 -22.75 29.25 0.54
CA MET A 1 -21.60 29.74 1.34
C MET A 1 -20.54 28.66 1.39
N SER A 2 -19.30 28.96 0.99
CA SER A 2 -18.21 27.99 0.95
C SER A 2 -17.55 27.80 2.32
N CYS A 3 -16.90 26.65 2.56
CA CYS A 3 -16.16 26.39 3.81
C CYS A 3 -15.13 27.49 4.09
N LEU A 4 -14.37 27.88 3.05
CA LEU A 4 -13.33 28.91 3.15
C LEU A 4 -13.88 30.27 3.62
N SER A 5 -15.06 30.69 3.15
CA SER A 5 -15.64 31.98 3.55
C SER A 5 -16.04 32.02 5.03
N ARG A 6 -16.06 30.87 5.70
CA ARG A 6 -16.31 30.72 7.14
C ARG A 6 -15.01 30.43 7.92
N GLY A 7 -13.87 30.69 7.28
CA GLY A 7 -12.55 30.34 7.80
C GLY A 7 -12.28 28.85 7.85
N ILE A 8 -13.11 27.97 7.29
CA ILE A 8 -12.91 26.52 7.46
C ILE A 8 -11.79 26.03 6.53
N VAL A 9 -10.72 25.47 7.09
CA VAL A 9 -9.64 24.83 6.32
C VAL A 9 -10.13 23.47 5.85
N VAL A 10 -9.97 23.21 4.55
CA VAL A 10 -10.32 21.94 3.91
C VAL A 10 -9.03 21.25 3.50
N VAL A 11 -8.84 20.03 4.01
CA VAL A 11 -7.70 19.18 3.69
C VAL A 11 -8.22 17.96 2.93
N CYS A 12 -7.60 17.65 1.80
CA CYS A 12 -7.95 16.53 0.94
C CYS A 12 -6.71 15.73 0.54
N SER A 13 -6.92 14.45 0.24
CA SER A 13 -5.89 13.59 -0.34
C SER A 13 -5.60 13.95 -1.80
N ALA A 14 -4.34 13.78 -2.24
CA ALA A 14 -3.97 14.00 -3.64
C ALA A 14 -4.50 12.92 -4.59
N GLY A 15 -4.71 11.70 -4.10
CA GLY A 15 -5.07 10.52 -4.89
C GLY A 15 -3.98 9.45 -4.86
N ASN A 16 -4.35 8.23 -5.28
CA ASN A 16 -3.46 7.05 -5.28
C ASN A 16 -3.19 6.54 -6.71
N SER A 17 -3.15 7.46 -7.69
CA SER A 17 -3.01 7.15 -9.12
C SER A 17 -1.65 7.59 -9.68
N GLY A 18 -0.66 7.82 -8.82
CA GLY A 18 0.74 7.89 -9.24
C GLY A 18 1.23 6.54 -9.78
N PRO A 19 2.41 6.50 -10.40
CA PRO A 19 3.43 7.55 -10.45
C PRO A 19 3.29 8.51 -11.64
N ASP A 20 2.23 8.38 -12.42
CA ASP A 20 2.00 9.18 -13.63
C ASP A 20 1.92 10.67 -13.32
N VAL A 21 2.44 11.46 -14.25
CA VAL A 21 2.37 12.93 -14.22
C VAL A 21 0.90 13.35 -14.33
N ALA A 22 0.51 14.41 -13.62
CA ALA A 22 -0.84 14.96 -13.64
C ALA A 22 -1.96 13.99 -13.19
N SER A 23 -1.64 13.05 -12.31
CA SER A 23 -2.57 12.10 -11.70
C SER A 23 -3.29 12.64 -10.45
N GLY A 24 -3.00 13.88 -10.07
CA GLY A 24 -3.56 14.57 -8.90
C GLY A 24 -5.04 14.93 -9.03
N SER A 25 -5.78 14.69 -7.96
CA SER A 25 -7.15 15.19 -7.74
C SER A 25 -7.15 16.27 -6.65
N ASN A 26 -8.32 16.87 -6.37
CA ASN A 26 -8.47 17.92 -5.34
C ASN A 26 -7.55 19.12 -5.57
N VAL A 27 -7.45 19.57 -6.82
CA VAL A 27 -6.47 20.58 -7.26
C VAL A 27 -6.95 22.04 -7.08
N ALA A 28 -8.07 22.25 -6.40
CA ALA A 28 -8.59 23.60 -6.19
C ALA A 28 -7.63 24.43 -5.30
N PRO A 29 -7.43 25.73 -5.60
CA PRO A 29 -6.46 26.57 -4.90
C PRO A 29 -6.70 26.73 -3.39
N TRP A 30 -7.96 26.58 -2.96
CA TRP A 30 -8.39 26.74 -1.57
C TRP A 30 -8.43 25.43 -0.77
N ILE A 31 -7.97 24.32 -1.34
CA ILE A 31 -7.85 23.02 -0.68
C ILE A 31 -6.37 22.77 -0.38
N VAL A 32 -6.06 22.30 0.83
CA VAL A 32 -4.74 21.74 1.14
C VAL A 32 -4.72 20.28 0.68
N THR A 33 -3.97 20.00 -0.37
CA THR A 33 -3.87 18.71 -1.05
C THR A 33 -2.63 17.97 -0.57
N VAL A 34 -2.83 16.79 -0.01
CA VAL A 34 -1.79 16.03 0.71
C VAL A 34 -1.35 14.80 -0.07
N GLY A 35 -0.06 14.74 -0.40
CA GLY A 35 0.62 13.55 -0.91
C GLY A 35 1.04 12.59 0.20
N ALA A 36 1.30 11.33 -0.17
CA ALA A 36 1.68 10.28 0.76
C ALA A 36 3.18 9.99 0.69
N SER A 37 3.80 9.88 1.86
CA SER A 37 5.18 9.42 2.04
C SER A 37 5.28 8.29 3.05
N THR A 38 6.42 7.61 3.05
CA THR A 38 6.77 6.58 4.04
C THR A 38 7.13 7.16 5.40
N MET A 39 7.33 6.29 6.38
CA MET A 39 7.90 6.59 7.70
C MET A 39 9.11 5.69 7.94
N ASP A 40 9.83 5.89 9.04
CA ASP A 40 11.03 5.13 9.42
C ASP A 40 10.72 3.77 10.08
N ARG A 41 9.47 3.31 10.00
CA ARG A 41 9.02 1.98 10.43
C ARG A 41 8.78 1.09 9.21
N GLU A 42 9.40 -0.08 9.21
CA GLU A 42 9.20 -1.14 8.22
C GLU A 42 8.69 -2.43 8.89
N PHE A 43 7.95 -3.24 8.12
CA PHE A 43 7.53 -4.59 8.49
C PHE A 43 8.28 -5.60 7.63
N GLN A 44 9.53 -5.86 7.99
CA GLN A 44 10.48 -6.57 7.13
C GLN A 44 10.20 -8.08 7.13
N ALA A 45 10.08 -8.66 5.93
CA ALA A 45 10.03 -10.10 5.71
C ALA A 45 10.92 -10.45 4.51
N PHE A 46 12.00 -11.17 4.75
CA PHE A 46 13.00 -11.46 3.74
C PHE A 46 12.61 -12.66 2.89
N ALA A 47 12.91 -12.61 1.59
CA ALA A 47 12.95 -13.79 0.74
C ALA A 47 14.40 -14.30 0.68
N GLU A 48 14.62 -15.48 1.24
CA GLU A 48 15.92 -16.15 1.30
C GLU A 48 15.93 -17.29 0.29
N LEU A 49 16.89 -17.28 -0.63
CA LEU A 49 17.05 -18.29 -1.66
C LEU A 49 18.11 -19.32 -1.28
N ARG A 50 17.98 -20.55 -1.78
CA ARG A 50 18.94 -21.64 -1.51
C ARG A 50 20.36 -21.31 -1.99
N ASN A 51 20.52 -20.43 -2.98
CA ASN A 51 21.83 -19.97 -3.46
C ASN A 51 22.48 -18.91 -2.55
N GLY A 52 21.89 -18.59 -1.39
CA GLY A 52 22.40 -17.63 -0.42
C GLY A 52 22.00 -16.18 -0.68
N GLN A 53 21.29 -15.89 -1.77
CA GLN A 53 20.73 -14.55 -1.98
C GLN A 53 19.61 -14.27 -0.99
N ARG A 54 19.55 -13.03 -0.51
CA ARG A 54 18.59 -12.57 0.48
C ARG A 54 18.04 -11.22 0.08
N PHE A 55 16.73 -11.13 -0.11
CA PHE A 55 16.04 -9.93 -0.57
C PHE A 55 15.16 -9.37 0.53
N LYS A 56 15.25 -8.05 0.75
CA LYS A 56 14.45 -7.37 1.77
C LYS A 56 13.06 -7.12 1.21
N GLY A 57 12.04 -7.74 1.81
CA GLY A 57 10.65 -7.49 1.48
C GLY A 57 9.84 -6.95 2.65
N SER A 58 8.54 -6.76 2.40
CA SER A 58 7.58 -6.26 3.39
C SER A 58 6.35 -7.16 3.48
N SER A 59 5.87 -7.40 4.71
CA SER A 59 4.70 -8.26 4.94
C SER A 59 4.09 -8.08 6.33
N LEU A 60 2.79 -8.38 6.45
CA LEU A 60 2.09 -8.58 7.73
C LEU A 60 1.54 -10.00 7.89
N SER A 61 1.76 -10.86 6.89
CA SER A 61 1.20 -12.21 6.84
C SER A 61 1.77 -13.13 7.91
N LYS A 62 1.00 -14.19 8.21
CA LYS A 62 1.50 -15.27 9.06
C LYS A 62 2.78 -15.88 8.47
N PRO A 63 3.70 -16.37 9.32
CA PRO A 63 4.90 -17.06 8.85
C PRO A 63 4.56 -18.38 8.15
N LEU A 64 5.54 -18.89 7.40
CA LEU A 64 5.51 -20.27 6.91
C LEU A 64 5.38 -21.24 8.11
N PRO A 65 4.71 -22.39 7.93
CA PRO A 65 4.41 -23.29 9.05
C PRO A 65 5.66 -23.98 9.63
N ASP A 66 6.69 -24.20 8.81
CA ASP A 66 7.94 -24.84 9.21
C ASP A 66 9.15 -24.00 8.77
N ASP A 67 10.24 -24.06 9.55
CA ASP A 67 11.53 -23.43 9.23
C ASP A 67 12.35 -24.29 8.25
N LYS A 68 11.80 -24.48 7.04
CA LYS A 68 12.45 -25.23 5.95
C LYS A 68 12.34 -24.48 4.62
N LEU A 69 13.21 -24.83 3.69
CA LEU A 69 13.09 -24.35 2.32
C LEU A 69 11.90 -24.98 1.61
N TYR A 70 11.13 -24.17 0.89
CA TYR A 70 10.04 -24.59 0.02
C TYR A 70 10.47 -24.46 -1.44
N PRO A 71 9.97 -25.33 -2.34
CA PRO A 71 10.17 -25.13 -3.76
C PRO A 71 9.53 -23.80 -4.19
N LEU A 72 10.23 -23.05 -5.04
CA LEU A 72 9.72 -21.84 -5.66
C LEU A 72 9.20 -22.17 -7.07
N ILE A 73 8.20 -21.42 -7.51
CA ILE A 73 7.69 -21.50 -8.89
C ILE A 73 7.30 -20.10 -9.35
N SER A 74 7.64 -19.73 -10.59
CA SER A 74 7.08 -18.50 -11.17
C SER A 74 5.65 -18.77 -11.62
N SER A 75 4.77 -17.80 -11.50
CA SER A 75 3.40 -17.95 -11.98
C SER A 75 3.33 -18.31 -13.47
N ALA A 76 4.28 -17.83 -14.29
CA ALA A 76 4.45 -18.24 -15.69
C ALA A 76 4.58 -19.78 -15.87
N GLN A 77 5.39 -20.43 -15.04
CA GLN A 77 5.59 -21.89 -15.08
C GLN A 77 4.34 -22.65 -14.59
N ALA A 78 3.56 -22.01 -13.72
CA ALA A 78 2.31 -22.52 -13.16
C ALA A 78 1.07 -22.32 -14.03
N LYS A 79 1.22 -21.86 -15.28
CA LYS A 79 0.09 -21.55 -16.16
C LYS A 79 -0.81 -22.75 -16.47
N THR A 80 -2.13 -22.55 -16.39
CA THR A 80 -3.15 -23.48 -16.92
C THR A 80 -3.21 -23.41 -18.45
N ALA A 81 -3.81 -24.43 -19.09
CA ALA A 81 -3.88 -24.49 -20.55
C ALA A 81 -4.64 -23.30 -21.18
N ASN A 82 -5.66 -22.78 -20.50
CA ASN A 82 -6.56 -21.76 -21.03
C ASN A 82 -6.17 -20.32 -20.62
N ALA A 83 -5.15 -20.15 -19.77
CA ALA A 83 -4.75 -18.83 -19.29
C ALA A 83 -3.77 -18.14 -20.26
N SER A 84 -3.94 -16.82 -20.40
CA SER A 84 -2.95 -15.99 -21.07
C SER A 84 -1.70 -15.84 -20.19
N THR A 85 -0.55 -15.57 -20.81
CA THR A 85 0.68 -15.30 -20.05
C THR A 85 0.56 -14.03 -19.22
N ALA A 86 -0.13 -13.00 -19.71
CA ALA A 86 -0.32 -11.76 -18.96
C ALA A 86 -1.13 -12.00 -17.67
N ASP A 87 -2.23 -12.77 -17.77
CA ASP A 87 -3.12 -13.01 -16.63
C ASP A 87 -2.48 -13.90 -15.57
N VAL A 88 -1.76 -14.94 -15.97
CA VAL A 88 -1.08 -15.82 -15.01
C VAL A 88 0.07 -15.10 -14.31
N MET A 89 0.80 -14.21 -15.00
CA MET A 89 1.87 -13.43 -14.38
C MET A 89 1.34 -12.62 -13.20
N LEU A 90 0.10 -12.13 -13.32
CA LEU A 90 -0.62 -11.40 -12.28
C LEU A 90 -1.34 -12.31 -11.27
N CYS A 91 -1.28 -13.64 -11.40
CA CYS A 91 -1.98 -14.59 -10.55
C CYS A 91 -3.50 -14.32 -10.49
N LEU A 92 -4.11 -13.98 -11.64
CA LEU A 92 -5.55 -13.77 -11.73
C LEU A 92 -6.34 -15.07 -11.46
N ALA A 93 -7.62 -14.91 -11.13
CA ALA A 93 -8.49 -16.02 -10.80
C ALA A 93 -8.51 -17.11 -11.89
N GLY A 94 -8.32 -18.36 -11.47
CA GLY A 94 -8.35 -19.52 -12.37
C GLY A 94 -7.13 -19.71 -13.29
N THR A 95 -6.09 -18.87 -13.16
CA THR A 95 -4.91 -18.94 -14.05
C THR A 95 -3.80 -19.88 -13.57
N LEU A 96 -3.77 -20.18 -12.28
CA LEU A 96 -2.75 -21.03 -11.64
C LEU A 96 -3.17 -22.51 -11.63
N ASP A 97 -2.30 -23.37 -12.17
CA ASP A 97 -2.46 -24.82 -12.14
C ASP A 97 -2.15 -25.37 -10.75
N LYS A 98 -3.19 -25.91 -10.10
CA LYS A 98 -3.11 -26.43 -8.73
C LYS A 98 -2.02 -27.50 -8.58
N THR A 99 -1.87 -28.38 -9.56
CA THR A 99 -0.91 -29.49 -9.49
C THR A 99 0.53 -28.99 -9.49
N LYS A 100 0.79 -27.89 -10.19
CA LYS A 100 2.13 -27.28 -10.28
C LYS A 100 2.46 -26.43 -9.04
N VAL A 101 1.46 -25.82 -8.42
CA VAL A 101 1.60 -24.84 -7.32
C VAL A 101 1.52 -25.48 -5.93
N GLN A 102 0.83 -26.60 -5.77
CA GLN A 102 0.61 -27.26 -4.49
C GLN A 102 1.90 -27.37 -3.66
N GLY A 103 1.89 -26.79 -2.45
CA GLY A 103 2.99 -26.85 -1.49
C GLY A 103 4.21 -25.97 -1.83
N LYS A 104 4.14 -25.12 -2.85
CA LYS A 104 5.23 -24.24 -3.29
C LYS A 104 5.00 -22.79 -2.91
N ILE A 105 6.07 -21.99 -2.95
CA ILE A 105 5.99 -20.53 -2.90
C ILE A 105 5.90 -20.02 -4.34
N VAL A 106 4.80 -19.35 -4.69
CA VAL A 106 4.60 -18.81 -6.04
C VAL A 106 5.07 -17.37 -6.14
N ALA A 107 5.84 -17.04 -7.17
CA ALA A 107 6.21 -15.67 -7.49
C ALA A 107 5.19 -15.06 -8.48
N CYS A 108 4.48 -14.02 -8.04
CA CYS A 108 3.47 -13.29 -8.81
C CYS A 108 3.93 -11.84 -9.07
N LEU A 109 3.47 -11.23 -10.16
CA LEU A 109 3.69 -9.80 -10.41
C LEU A 109 2.56 -8.93 -9.83
N ARG A 110 2.93 -7.75 -9.33
CA ARG A 110 2.00 -6.65 -9.01
C ARG A 110 1.36 -6.10 -10.29
N GLY A 111 0.12 -5.62 -10.17
CA GLY A 111 -0.63 -4.98 -11.25
C GLY A 111 -1.97 -5.65 -11.55
N GLY A 112 -2.85 -4.96 -12.27
CA GLY A 112 -4.15 -5.42 -12.79
C GLY A 112 -5.25 -5.67 -11.75
N ASN A 113 -4.93 -6.30 -10.63
CA ASN A 113 -5.86 -6.66 -9.57
C ASN A 113 -5.26 -6.45 -8.17
N ALA A 114 -6.06 -6.62 -7.12
CA ALA A 114 -5.63 -6.30 -5.75
C ALA A 114 -4.49 -7.22 -5.29
N ARG A 115 -3.50 -6.66 -4.58
CA ARG A 115 -2.33 -7.42 -4.10
C ARG A 115 -2.75 -8.61 -3.23
N VAL A 116 -3.70 -8.41 -2.33
CA VAL A 116 -4.22 -9.47 -1.45
C VAL A 116 -4.98 -10.56 -2.22
N GLU A 117 -5.75 -10.19 -3.25
CA GLU A 117 -6.48 -11.13 -4.11
C GLU A 117 -5.55 -12.13 -4.79
N LYS A 118 -4.35 -11.70 -5.23
CA LYS A 118 -3.32 -12.61 -5.77
C LYS A 118 -2.92 -13.69 -4.77
N GLY A 119 -2.79 -13.31 -3.50
CA GLY A 119 -2.57 -14.24 -2.40
C GLY A 119 -3.71 -15.24 -2.30
N VAL A 120 -4.96 -14.79 -2.40
CA VAL A 120 -6.11 -15.70 -2.36
C VAL A 120 -6.07 -16.73 -3.49
N GLN A 121 -5.75 -16.31 -4.71
CA GLN A 121 -5.64 -17.24 -5.84
C GLN A 121 -4.51 -18.23 -5.66
N ALA A 122 -3.36 -17.80 -5.12
CA ALA A 122 -2.26 -18.68 -4.76
C ALA A 122 -2.68 -19.71 -3.70
N LEU A 123 -3.39 -19.29 -2.64
CA LEU A 123 -3.90 -20.20 -1.61
C LEU A 123 -4.90 -21.21 -2.17
N LEU A 124 -5.84 -20.77 -3.02
CA LEU A 124 -6.82 -21.64 -3.69
C LEU A 124 -6.17 -22.65 -4.65
N ALA A 125 -4.99 -22.31 -5.18
CA ALA A 125 -4.14 -23.20 -5.96
C ALA A 125 -3.25 -24.12 -5.10
N GLY A 126 -3.32 -24.01 -3.77
CA GLY A 126 -2.59 -24.85 -2.82
C GLY A 126 -1.18 -24.38 -2.50
N ALA A 127 -0.83 -23.12 -2.80
CA ALA A 127 0.48 -22.56 -2.49
C ALA A 127 0.75 -22.55 -0.98
N ALA A 128 2.00 -22.83 -0.60
CA ALA A 128 2.49 -22.66 0.77
C ALA A 128 2.85 -21.20 1.09
N GLY A 129 3.23 -20.43 0.07
CA GLY A 129 3.66 -19.04 0.20
C GLY A 129 3.50 -18.24 -1.10
N MET A 130 3.69 -16.93 -1.04
CA MET A 130 3.72 -16.06 -2.22
C MET A 130 4.81 -14.99 -2.12
N ILE A 131 5.59 -14.81 -3.18
CA ILE A 131 6.46 -13.65 -3.35
C ILE A 131 5.78 -12.72 -4.35
N LEU A 132 5.42 -11.52 -3.92
CA LEU A 132 4.83 -10.50 -4.80
C LEU A 132 5.95 -9.59 -5.32
N CYS A 133 6.31 -9.76 -6.59
CA CYS A 133 7.31 -8.95 -7.26
C CYS A 133 6.65 -7.69 -7.82
N ASN A 134 7.19 -6.51 -7.52
CA ASN A 134 6.72 -5.27 -8.11
C ASN A 134 6.86 -5.26 -9.64
N ASP A 135 5.94 -4.55 -10.28
CA ASP A 135 6.08 -4.07 -11.65
C ASP A 135 7.02 -2.86 -11.72
N LYS A 136 7.39 -2.48 -12.94
CA LYS A 136 8.39 -1.42 -13.17
C LYS A 136 7.92 -0.05 -12.65
N ASP A 137 6.62 0.24 -12.71
CA ASP A 137 6.09 1.56 -12.33
C ASP A 137 6.04 1.73 -10.81
N SER A 138 5.86 0.63 -10.07
CA SER A 138 5.93 0.61 -8.60
C SER A 138 7.37 0.62 -8.06
N ASP A 139 8.36 0.22 -8.85
CA ASP A 139 9.80 0.22 -8.55
C ASP A 139 10.13 -0.24 -7.11
N ASN A 140 10.59 0.68 -6.26
CA ASN A 140 11.04 0.44 -4.89
C ASN A 140 9.93 0.48 -3.83
N GLU A 141 8.67 0.75 -4.21
CA GLU A 141 7.57 0.82 -3.26
C GLU A 141 7.09 -0.57 -2.82
N ILE A 142 7.44 -0.96 -1.60
CA ILE A 142 6.90 -2.16 -0.95
C ILE A 142 5.90 -1.77 0.15
N ILE A 143 4.75 -2.42 0.17
CA ILE A 143 3.67 -2.18 1.14
C ILE A 143 3.50 -3.45 1.98
N ALA A 144 3.30 -3.29 3.28
CA ALA A 144 3.11 -4.42 4.17
C ALA A 144 1.64 -4.85 4.10
N ASP A 145 1.30 -5.75 3.19
CA ASP A 145 -0.05 -6.31 3.12
C ASP A 145 -0.21 -7.52 4.05
N LEU A 146 -1.41 -7.69 4.58
CA LEU A 146 -1.85 -8.88 5.28
C LEU A 146 -2.45 -9.87 4.27
N HIS A 147 -1.61 -10.61 3.56
CA HIS A 147 -2.07 -11.69 2.68
C HIS A 147 -2.63 -12.87 3.49
N VAL A 148 -3.55 -13.62 2.88
CA VAL A 148 -4.22 -14.81 3.46
C VAL A 148 -3.29 -16.02 3.66
N LEU A 149 -2.06 -15.95 3.17
CA LEU A 149 -1.02 -16.97 3.28
C LEU A 149 0.34 -16.27 3.48
N PRO A 150 1.39 -17.00 3.89
CA PRO A 150 2.72 -16.44 4.08
C PRO A 150 3.25 -15.76 2.82
N ALA A 151 3.49 -14.45 2.88
CA ALA A 151 3.87 -13.70 1.70
C ALA A 151 4.91 -12.63 2.00
N THR A 152 5.61 -12.16 0.98
CA THR A 152 6.44 -10.96 1.05
C THR A 152 6.40 -10.20 -0.27
N GLN A 153 6.32 -8.87 -0.20
CA GLN A 153 6.42 -8.01 -1.37
C GLN A 153 7.86 -7.53 -1.56
N LEU A 154 8.38 -7.66 -2.78
CA LEU A 154 9.72 -7.24 -3.17
C LEU A 154 9.68 -6.06 -4.15
N THR A 155 10.78 -5.30 -4.20
CA THR A 155 11.01 -4.27 -5.21
C THR A 155 11.08 -4.88 -6.61
N TYR A 156 11.00 -4.04 -7.64
CA TYR A 156 11.09 -4.50 -9.03
C TYR A 156 12.41 -5.24 -9.30
N THR A 157 13.53 -4.67 -8.85
CA THR A 157 14.87 -5.24 -9.06
C THR A 157 15.03 -6.59 -8.36
N ASP A 158 14.58 -6.69 -7.12
CA ASP A 158 14.71 -7.88 -6.30
C ASP A 158 13.76 -8.98 -6.80
N GLY A 159 12.54 -8.60 -7.17
CA GLY A 159 11.58 -9.50 -7.79
C GLY A 159 12.07 -10.06 -9.13
N ALA A 160 12.70 -9.23 -9.96
CA ALA A 160 13.34 -9.69 -11.20
C ALA A 160 14.49 -10.67 -10.94
N ALA A 161 15.31 -10.43 -9.90
CA ALA A 161 16.37 -11.34 -9.50
C ALA A 161 15.82 -12.70 -9.00
N VAL A 162 14.74 -12.70 -8.22
CA VAL A 162 14.05 -13.94 -7.79
C VAL A 162 13.50 -14.70 -9.00
N LEU A 163 12.84 -14.03 -9.94
CA LEU A 163 12.33 -14.66 -11.16
C LEU A 163 13.46 -15.23 -12.03
N ALA A 164 14.58 -14.51 -12.15
CA ALA A 164 15.76 -15.00 -12.85
C ALA A 164 16.36 -16.24 -12.17
N TYR A 165 16.46 -16.24 -10.84
CA TYR A 165 16.90 -17.40 -10.08
C TYR A 165 16.02 -18.62 -10.35
N ILE A 166 14.69 -18.47 -10.27
CA ILE A 166 13.73 -19.56 -10.53
C ILE A 166 13.95 -20.20 -11.91
N ASN A 167 14.33 -19.40 -12.91
CA ASN A 167 14.58 -19.88 -14.27
C ASN A 167 15.99 -20.44 -14.49
N SER A 168 16.93 -20.19 -13.57
CA SER A 168 18.34 -20.55 -13.72
C SER A 168 18.72 -21.92 -13.17
N THR A 169 17.83 -22.56 -12.39
CA THR A 169 18.11 -23.83 -11.69
C THR A 169 16.95 -24.80 -11.78
N ALA A 170 17.25 -26.10 -11.76
CA ALA A 170 16.25 -27.16 -11.65
C ALA A 170 15.72 -27.34 -10.20
N GLU A 171 16.43 -26.79 -9.21
CA GLU A 171 16.04 -26.84 -7.80
C GLU A 171 15.88 -25.43 -7.21
N PRO A 172 14.88 -24.66 -7.68
CA PRO A 172 14.60 -23.33 -7.12
C PRO A 172 13.94 -23.49 -5.76
N TYR A 173 14.66 -23.23 -4.68
CA TYR A 173 14.18 -23.33 -3.32
C TYR A 173 14.40 -22.02 -2.57
N GLY A 174 13.48 -21.69 -1.67
CA GLY A 174 13.59 -20.50 -0.84
C GLY A 174 12.68 -20.54 0.38
N TYR A 175 12.78 -19.50 1.19
CA TYR A 175 12.04 -19.33 2.44
C TYR A 175 11.65 -17.86 2.60
N ILE A 176 10.50 -17.61 3.23
CA ILE A 176 10.05 -16.27 3.60
C ILE A 176 10.18 -16.16 5.11
N THR A 177 11.00 -15.23 5.60
CA THR A 177 11.21 -15.08 7.04
C THR A 177 9.97 -14.55 7.74
N HIS A 178 9.85 -14.83 9.03
CA HIS A 178 8.84 -14.20 9.88
C HIS A 178 8.90 -12.67 9.75
N PRO A 179 7.76 -11.98 9.57
CA PRO A 179 7.76 -10.52 9.56
C PRO A 179 8.24 -9.93 10.88
N ALA A 180 9.11 -8.92 10.81
CA ALA A 180 9.65 -8.23 11.97
C ALA A 180 9.45 -6.71 11.83
N VAL A 181 9.05 -6.06 12.92
CA VAL A 181 8.95 -4.59 12.97
C VAL A 181 10.34 -4.02 13.20
N VAL A 182 10.77 -3.15 12.29
CA VAL A 182 12.05 -2.44 12.38
C VAL A 182 11.78 -0.94 12.38
N LEU A 183 12.43 -0.22 13.30
CA LEU A 183 12.31 1.24 13.46
C LEU A 183 13.60 1.93 13.05
N ASN A 184 13.53 3.25 12.81
CA ASN A 184 14.66 4.09 12.40
C ASN A 184 15.29 3.65 11.07
N THR A 185 14.49 3.13 10.14
CA THR A 185 14.96 2.73 8.81
C THR A 185 15.32 3.95 7.95
N LYS A 186 16.25 3.76 7.01
CA LYS A 186 16.71 4.81 6.10
C LYS A 186 16.74 4.28 4.65
N PRO A 187 16.44 5.10 3.64
CA PRO A 187 15.98 6.50 3.75
C PRO A 187 14.51 6.58 4.21
N ALA A 188 14.19 7.56 5.05
CA ALA A 188 12.83 7.91 5.42
C ALA A 188 12.73 9.42 5.75
N PRO A 189 11.65 10.12 5.32
CA PRO A 189 10.59 9.64 4.43
C PRO A 189 11.04 9.66 2.96
N TYR A 190 10.38 8.85 2.12
CA TYR A 190 10.39 9.00 0.67
C TYR A 190 8.95 8.94 0.13
N MET A 191 8.75 9.43 -1.09
CA MET A 191 7.40 9.49 -1.68
C MET A 191 6.89 8.08 -2.02
N ALA A 192 5.64 7.81 -1.69
CA ALA A 192 4.96 6.61 -2.17
C ALA A 192 4.77 6.71 -3.69
N ALA A 193 5.05 5.63 -4.43
CA ALA A 193 4.88 5.57 -5.88
C ALA A 193 3.41 5.79 -6.28
N PHE A 194 2.47 5.26 -5.49
CA PHE A 194 1.04 5.50 -5.74
C PHE A 194 0.61 6.95 -5.51
N SER A 195 1.39 7.78 -4.78
CA SER A 195 0.97 9.14 -4.45
C SER A 195 0.81 9.96 -5.73
N SER A 196 -0.41 10.39 -6.02
CA SER A 196 -0.71 11.18 -7.21
C SER A 196 0.15 12.45 -7.30
N ARG A 197 0.51 12.82 -8.52
CA ARG A 197 1.46 13.88 -8.83
C ARG A 197 0.80 15.05 -9.58
N GLY A 198 1.38 16.23 -9.43
CA GLY A 198 1.11 17.35 -10.33
C GLY A 198 1.65 17.13 -11.75
N PRO A 199 1.51 18.12 -12.64
CA PRO A 199 0.97 19.46 -12.37
C PRO A 199 -0.56 19.48 -12.18
N ASN A 200 -1.07 20.61 -11.72
CA ASN A 200 -2.50 20.89 -11.69
C ASN A 200 -3.03 21.11 -13.12
N LEU A 201 -3.91 20.23 -13.60
CA LEU A 201 -4.46 20.33 -14.96
C LEU A 201 -5.48 21.46 -15.15
N VAL A 202 -6.05 21.99 -14.05
CA VAL A 202 -7.05 23.07 -14.11
C VAL A 202 -6.40 24.44 -14.09
N THR A 203 -5.37 24.61 -13.26
CA THR A 203 -4.62 25.87 -13.14
C THR A 203 -3.14 25.55 -12.95
N PRO A 204 -2.38 25.34 -14.05
CA PRO A 204 -0.99 24.89 -14.01
C PRO A 204 -0.04 25.78 -13.22
N GLU A 205 -0.37 27.07 -13.06
CA GLU A 205 0.38 28.05 -12.29
C GLU A 205 0.33 27.77 -10.77
N ILE A 206 -0.62 26.96 -10.31
CA ILE A 206 -0.80 26.59 -8.91
C ILE A 206 -0.33 25.16 -8.71
N LEU A 207 0.86 25.01 -8.09
CA LEU A 207 1.50 23.73 -7.85
C LEU A 207 0.67 22.84 -6.92
N LYS A 208 0.62 21.54 -7.24
CA LYS A 208 -0.03 20.48 -6.45
C LYS A 208 0.80 19.19 -6.50
N PRO A 209 0.77 18.33 -5.46
CA PRO A 209 0.16 18.56 -4.14
C PRO A 209 0.90 19.64 -3.33
N ASP A 210 0.26 20.21 -2.29
CA ASP A 210 0.86 21.31 -1.52
C ASP A 210 1.85 20.83 -0.46
N ILE A 211 1.59 19.65 0.12
CA ILE A 211 2.38 19.08 1.21
C ILE A 211 2.35 17.55 1.17
N THR A 212 3.32 16.90 1.81
CA THR A 212 3.35 15.45 2.02
C THR A 212 3.24 15.12 3.51
N ALA A 213 2.61 13.99 3.82
CA ALA A 213 2.60 13.42 5.16
C ALA A 213 2.66 11.89 5.10
N SER A 214 2.88 11.26 6.26
CA SER A 214 2.96 9.80 6.31
C SER A 214 1.63 9.16 5.92
N GLY A 215 1.69 8.32 4.90
CA GLY A 215 0.52 7.66 4.32
C GLY A 215 0.76 6.20 3.97
N VAL A 216 1.90 5.61 4.34
CA VAL A 216 2.22 4.21 4.04
C VAL A 216 2.30 3.42 5.34
N ASN A 217 1.62 2.28 5.39
CA ASN A 217 1.53 1.38 6.53
C ASN A 217 1.16 2.12 7.84
N VAL A 218 0.12 2.95 7.80
CA VAL A 218 -0.38 3.72 8.94
C VAL A 218 -1.32 2.84 9.77
N LEU A 219 -1.07 2.73 11.08
CA LEU A 219 -1.94 1.98 12.00
C LEU A 219 -3.07 2.89 12.48
N ALA A 220 -4.32 2.50 12.25
CA ALA A 220 -5.49 3.26 12.67
C ALA A 220 -6.61 2.34 13.16
N ALA A 221 -7.58 2.91 13.86
CA ALA A 221 -8.78 2.20 14.30
C ALA A 221 -9.58 1.70 13.08
N TYR A 222 -10.18 0.52 13.21
CA TYR A 222 -10.94 -0.14 12.17
C TYR A 222 -12.29 -0.62 12.73
N SER A 223 -13.34 -0.58 11.91
CA SER A 223 -14.73 -0.65 12.39
C SER A 223 -15.19 -2.05 12.84
N GLU A 224 -14.40 -3.09 12.58
CA GLU A 224 -14.77 -4.51 12.76
C GLU A 224 -16.00 -4.98 11.95
N ALA A 225 -16.59 -4.10 11.14
CA ALA A 225 -17.75 -4.38 10.30
C ALA A 225 -17.37 -5.06 8.98
N VAL A 226 -16.15 -4.80 8.51
CA VAL A 226 -15.57 -5.38 7.29
C VAL A 226 -14.28 -6.09 7.69
N SER A 227 -13.92 -7.14 6.96
CA SER A 227 -12.67 -7.87 7.19
C SER A 227 -11.45 -7.07 6.70
N PRO A 228 -10.25 -7.30 7.25
CA PRO A 228 -9.03 -6.58 6.84
C PRO A 228 -8.74 -6.73 5.35
N THR A 229 -9.01 -7.91 4.77
CA THR A 229 -8.81 -8.13 3.34
C THR A 229 -9.94 -7.58 2.48
N ARG A 230 -11.09 -7.24 3.09
CA ARG A 230 -12.34 -6.81 2.44
C ARG A 230 -12.97 -7.86 1.53
N GLU A 231 -12.53 -9.11 1.66
CA GLU A 231 -13.02 -10.20 0.85
C GLU A 231 -14.18 -10.94 1.53
N PRO A 232 -15.18 -11.44 0.79
CA PRO A 232 -16.36 -12.10 1.36
C PRO A 232 -16.05 -13.34 2.22
N TRP A 233 -14.95 -14.04 1.94
CA TRP A 233 -14.54 -15.24 2.68
C TRP A 233 -13.75 -14.93 3.96
N ASP A 234 -13.18 -13.74 4.07
CA ASP A 234 -12.43 -13.34 5.25
C ASP A 234 -13.39 -12.87 6.34
N LYS A 235 -13.42 -13.61 7.45
CA LYS A 235 -14.29 -13.34 8.60
C LYS A 235 -13.55 -12.71 9.78
N HIS A 236 -12.26 -12.41 9.63
CA HIS A 236 -11.49 -11.80 10.70
C HIS A 236 -12.03 -10.41 11.03
N LYS A 237 -11.98 -10.07 12.31
CA LYS A 237 -12.31 -8.74 12.83
C LYS A 237 -11.13 -8.22 13.60
N VAL A 238 -10.76 -6.97 13.33
CA VAL A 238 -9.64 -6.29 13.98
C VAL A 238 -10.09 -4.89 14.38
N SER A 239 -9.74 -4.47 15.59
CA SER A 239 -10.02 -3.11 16.06
C SER A 239 -9.02 -2.10 15.50
N PHE A 240 -7.88 -2.57 14.98
CA PHE A 240 -6.86 -1.75 14.35
C PHE A 240 -6.32 -2.43 13.09
N MET A 241 -6.02 -1.64 12.08
CA MET A 241 -5.51 -2.10 10.79
C MET A 241 -4.39 -1.17 10.28
N LEU A 242 -3.43 -1.76 9.58
CA LEU A 242 -2.45 -1.04 8.79
C LEU A 242 -3.01 -0.82 7.38
N ASP A 243 -3.03 0.42 6.93
CA ASP A 243 -3.49 0.76 5.57
C ASP A 243 -2.57 1.83 4.96
N SER A 244 -2.59 1.92 3.63
CA SER A 244 -1.74 2.82 2.84
C SER A 244 -2.57 3.63 1.85
N GLY A 245 -2.27 4.93 1.75
CA GLY A 245 -2.91 5.82 0.82
C GLY A 245 -2.73 7.29 1.21
N THR A 246 -2.96 8.18 0.24
CA THR A 246 -3.10 9.61 0.52
C THR A 246 -4.27 9.91 1.46
N SER A 247 -5.27 9.03 1.50
CA SER A 247 -6.33 9.01 2.51
C SER A 247 -5.82 8.88 3.95
N MET A 248 -4.64 8.28 4.16
CA MET A 248 -4.03 8.15 5.49
C MET A 248 -3.11 9.33 5.82
N SER A 249 -2.51 9.95 4.79
CA SER A 249 -1.74 11.19 4.94
C SER A 249 -2.60 12.43 5.23
N CYS A 250 -3.80 12.52 4.63
CA CYS A 250 -4.75 13.62 4.80
C CYS A 250 -5.14 13.91 6.27
N PRO A 251 -5.55 12.93 7.09
CA PRO A 251 -5.93 13.17 8.48
C PRO A 251 -4.74 13.61 9.36
N HIS A 252 -3.49 13.25 9.03
CA HIS A 252 -2.31 13.78 9.74
C HIS A 252 -2.22 15.30 9.59
N ILE A 253 -2.31 15.81 8.36
CA ILE A 253 -2.28 17.26 8.10
C ILE A 253 -3.52 17.95 8.66
N SER A 254 -4.67 17.29 8.61
CA SER A 254 -5.90 17.81 9.22
C SER A 254 -5.75 18.00 10.74
N GLY A 255 -5.15 17.03 11.43
CA GLY A 255 -4.85 17.12 12.85
C GLY A 255 -3.89 18.28 13.17
N ILE A 256 -2.81 18.41 12.38
CA ILE A 256 -1.85 19.51 12.51
C ILE A 256 -2.55 20.87 12.28
N ALA A 257 -3.35 21.01 11.24
CA ALA A 257 -4.12 22.24 10.97
C ALA A 257 -5.06 22.59 12.14
N GLY A 258 -5.72 21.57 12.72
CA GLY A 258 -6.55 21.74 13.92
C GLY A 258 -5.75 22.25 15.12
N LEU A 259 -4.59 21.65 15.40
CA LEU A 259 -3.71 22.05 16.50
C LEU A 259 -3.17 23.49 16.31
N LEU A 260 -2.69 23.83 15.12
CA LEU A 260 -2.25 25.18 14.77
C LEU A 260 -3.38 26.20 14.97
N LYS A 261 -4.61 25.84 14.60
CA LYS A 261 -5.78 26.70 14.82
C LYS A 261 -6.09 26.91 16.31
N THR A 262 -6.01 25.86 17.13
CA THR A 262 -6.27 26.00 18.57
C THR A 262 -5.21 26.85 19.28
N THR A 263 -3.94 26.66 18.94
CA THR A 263 -2.82 27.42 19.50
C THR A 263 -2.84 28.87 19.04
N ALA A 264 -3.07 29.15 17.76
CA ALA A 264 -3.23 30.52 17.26
C ALA A 264 -4.41 31.25 17.93
N ASN A 265 -5.52 30.57 18.21
CA ASN A 265 -6.64 31.16 18.94
C ASN A 265 -6.35 31.35 20.44
N ARG A 266 -5.51 30.52 21.05
CA ARG A 266 -4.99 30.73 22.42
C ARG A 266 -4.01 31.91 22.48
N ALA A 267 -3.16 32.10 21.47
CA ALA A 267 -2.27 33.25 21.34
C ALA A 267 -3.05 34.56 21.14
N LYS A 268 -4.18 34.55 20.44
CA LYS A 268 -5.08 35.71 20.41
C LYS A 268 -5.75 36.02 21.75
N LYS A 269 -6.02 35.01 22.58
CA LYS A 269 -6.52 35.20 23.96
C LYS A 269 -5.42 35.64 24.94
N SER A 270 -4.16 35.37 24.60
CA SER A 270 -2.97 35.73 25.39
C SER A 270 -2.14 36.71 24.58
N LYS A 271 -2.61 37.96 24.46
CA LYS A 271 -2.03 39.11 23.74
C LYS A 271 -0.75 38.82 22.91
N ALA A 272 -0.90 38.98 21.59
CA ALA A 272 0.11 39.02 20.51
C ALA A 272 0.31 37.71 19.71
N LEU A 273 -0.34 37.61 18.55
CA LEU A 273 0.28 37.61 17.19
C LEU A 273 -0.78 37.18 16.17
N PHE A 274 -0.67 37.72 14.96
CA PHE A 274 -1.69 37.86 13.91
C PHE A 274 -2.41 36.58 13.43
N ILE A 275 -3.53 36.83 12.73
CA ILE A 275 -4.43 35.96 11.91
C ILE A 275 -5.79 35.70 12.57
N GLY A 276 -6.57 36.76 12.81
CA GLY A 276 -7.97 36.67 13.24
C GLY A 276 -8.87 36.05 12.18
N PHE A 277 -9.41 34.84 12.42
CA PHE A 277 -10.79 34.38 12.18
C PHE A 277 -11.00 33.01 12.87
N PRO A 278 -12.22 32.63 13.28
CA PRO A 278 -12.53 31.31 13.83
C PRO A 278 -12.61 30.26 12.69
N VAL A 279 -11.58 29.42 12.56
CA VAL A 279 -11.34 28.55 11.39
C VAL A 279 -11.68 27.06 11.58
N CYS A 280 -12.88 26.53 11.29
CA CYS A 280 -13.14 25.08 11.47
C CYS A 280 -12.22 24.19 10.60
N VAL A 281 -11.97 22.91 10.92
CA VAL A 281 -11.20 22.01 10.03
C VAL A 281 -12.16 20.95 9.51
N ALA A 282 -12.34 20.87 8.19
CA ALA A 282 -13.13 19.84 7.54
C ALA A 282 -12.18 18.84 6.84
N VAL A 283 -12.31 17.57 7.20
CA VAL A 283 -11.58 16.47 6.56
C VAL A 283 -12.51 15.83 5.54
N SER A 284 -12.15 15.89 4.26
CA SER A 284 -12.83 15.08 3.25
C SER A 284 -11.96 13.87 2.94
N CYS A 285 -12.14 12.80 3.71
CA CYS A 285 -11.67 11.47 3.35
C CYS A 285 -12.78 10.78 2.54
N CYS A 286 -12.80 10.97 1.22
CA CYS A 286 -13.75 10.28 0.33
C CYS A 286 -13.64 8.74 0.39
N PHE A 287 -12.65 8.13 1.07
CA PHE A 287 -12.51 6.68 1.13
C PHE A 287 -13.06 5.99 2.38
N CYS A 288 -13.42 6.69 3.46
CA CYS A 288 -14.08 6.02 4.59
C CYS A 288 -15.58 5.78 4.36
N TYR A 289 -16.23 6.52 3.45
CA TYR A 289 -17.67 6.39 3.19
C TYR A 289 -18.02 5.70 1.85
N SER A 290 -17.12 5.70 0.86
CA SER A 290 -17.44 5.14 -0.47
C SER A 290 -17.39 3.61 -0.56
N ALA A 291 -16.96 2.89 0.48
CA ALA A 291 -17.05 1.43 0.52
C ALA A 291 -18.42 0.90 0.99
N VAL A 292 -19.33 1.78 1.46
CA VAL A 292 -20.67 1.39 1.94
C VAL A 292 -21.73 1.50 0.82
N SER A 293 -21.41 2.08 -0.34
CA SER A 293 -22.40 2.41 -1.38
C SER A 293 -22.24 1.67 -2.72
N ALA A 294 -21.48 0.57 -2.79
CA ALA A 294 -21.30 -0.20 -4.03
C ALA A 294 -21.79 -1.67 -3.96
N VAL A 295 -22.57 -2.03 -2.94
CA VAL A 295 -23.35 -3.28 -2.90
C VAL A 295 -24.73 -2.99 -2.31
N LEU A 296 -25.55 -2.30 -3.11
CA LEU A 296 -27.01 -2.42 -3.18
C LEU A 296 -27.42 -2.04 -4.61
#